data_AF-A0A969K0G8-F1
#
_entry.id   AF-A0A969K0G8-F1
#
_cell.length_a   1.000
_cell.length_b   1.000
_cell.length_c   1.000
_cell.angle_alpha   90.00
_cell.angle_beta   90.00
_cell.angle_gamma   90.00
#
_symmetry.space_group_name_H-M   'P 1'
#
loop_
_entity.id
_entity.type
_entity.pdbx_description
1 polymer ?
#
loop_
_entity_poly.entity_id
_entity_poly.type
_entity_poly.pdbx_seq_one_letter_code
_entity_poly.pdbx_strand_id
1 'polypeptide(L)'
;MMFTIRQCQNELCRFRFPAAVGSGEQCPQCATATAVAATLSPKREPAVPLPPPTLHLELLLDNIRSIYNVGALFRTADGAGVKHLHLAGICATPEHPKLAKTALGADSQMSWSYSRNGLDTAVRLQELGYHLWALEDAPGAVSLFSLSEREVGHGMGRRPSHFARRGQ
;
A
#
# COMPACT_ATOMS: atom_id res chain seq x y z
N MET A 1 23.88 5.79 8.04
CA MET A 1 24.98 5.50 7.09
C MET A 1 24.77 6.38 5.86
N MET A 2 25.79 7.10 5.40
CA MET A 2 25.70 7.98 4.22
C MET A 2 26.00 7.16 2.96
N PHE A 3 25.22 7.39 1.90
CA PHE A 3 25.41 6.72 0.62
C PHE A 3 25.56 7.76 -0.49
N THR A 4 26.36 7.44 -1.49
CA THR A 4 26.40 8.19 -2.75
C THR A 4 25.74 7.35 -3.84
N ILE A 5 25.15 8.02 -4.81
CA ILE A 5 24.70 7.40 -6.04
C ILE A 5 25.84 7.51 -7.03
N ARG A 6 26.39 6.37 -7.42
CA ARG A 6 27.42 6.25 -8.46
C ARG A 6 26.74 6.04 -9.81
N GLN A 7 27.30 6.58 -10.88
CA GLN A 7 26.85 6.34 -12.27
C GLN A 7 28.04 5.99 -13.15
N CYS A 8 27.92 4.92 -13.93
CA CYS A 8 28.91 4.53 -14.93
C CYS A 8 29.15 5.66 -15.94
N GLN A 9 30.43 5.93 -16.25
CA GLN A 9 30.83 6.95 -17.22
C GLN A 9 30.76 6.46 -18.67
N ASN A 10 30.63 5.15 -18.90
CA ASN A 10 30.34 4.63 -20.23
C ASN A 10 28.95 5.07 -20.67
N GLU A 11 28.87 5.86 -21.75
CA GLU A 11 27.63 6.44 -22.29
C GLU A 11 26.60 5.40 -22.72
N LEU A 12 27.03 4.20 -23.09
CA LEU A 12 26.14 3.09 -23.45
C LEU A 12 25.65 2.32 -22.21
N CYS A 13 26.40 2.32 -21.12
CA CYS A 13 26.05 1.57 -19.90
C CYS A 13 25.20 2.41 -18.94
N ARG A 14 25.72 3.58 -18.54
CA ARG A 14 25.10 4.52 -17.58
C ARG A 14 24.51 3.90 -16.30
N PHE A 15 24.91 2.68 -15.93
CA PHE A 15 24.37 1.97 -14.78
C PHE A 15 24.56 2.80 -13.51
N ARG A 16 23.47 2.95 -12.74
CA ARG A 16 23.39 3.86 -11.60
C ARG A 16 23.01 3.07 -10.36
N PHE A 17 23.78 3.18 -9.29
CA PHE A 17 23.61 2.36 -8.09
C PHE A 17 24.07 3.09 -6.82
N PRO A 18 23.49 2.76 -5.65
CA PRO A 18 23.97 3.27 -4.37
C PRO A 18 25.27 2.58 -3.96
N ALA A 19 26.22 3.35 -3.44
CA ALA A 19 27.47 2.86 -2.87
C ALA A 19 27.74 3.58 -1.54
N ALA A 20 28.49 2.94 -0.64
CA ALA A 20 29.00 3.64 0.53
C ALA A 20 29.91 4.79 0.08
N VAL A 21 29.98 5.87 0.86
CA VAL A 21 30.89 6.98 0.57
C VAL A 21 32.33 6.44 0.47
N GLY A 22 33.03 6.75 -0.63
CA GLY A 22 34.38 6.24 -0.88
C GLY A 22 34.43 4.82 -1.43
N SER A 23 33.34 4.34 -2.06
CA SER A 23 33.31 3.05 -2.74
C SER A 23 32.55 3.11 -4.07
N GLY A 24 32.66 2.03 -4.84
CA GLY A 24 31.93 1.86 -6.09
C GLY A 24 32.58 2.61 -7.25
N GLU A 25 33.91 2.73 -7.25
CA GLU A 25 34.74 3.37 -8.29
C GLU A 25 34.60 2.71 -9.65
N GLN A 26 34.29 1.41 -9.66
CA GLN A 26 34.10 0.60 -10.85
C GLN A 26 32.65 0.16 -10.98
N CYS A 27 32.13 0.19 -12.21
CA CYS A 27 30.78 -0.23 -12.53
C CYS A 27 30.65 -1.76 -12.36
N PRO A 28 29.69 -2.28 -11.59
CA PRO A 28 29.50 -3.72 -11.44
C PRO A 28 29.01 -4.41 -12.72
N GLN A 29 28.55 -3.64 -13.72
CA GLN A 29 28.01 -4.17 -14.97
C GLN A 29 29.07 -4.27 -16.08
N CYS A 30 30.01 -3.34 -16.16
CA CYS A 30 30.96 -3.25 -17.27
C CYS A 30 32.39 -2.88 -16.85
N ALA A 31 32.66 -2.83 -15.54
CA ALA A 31 33.94 -2.45 -14.93
C ALA A 31 34.47 -1.04 -15.24
N THR A 32 33.82 -0.27 -16.12
CA THR A 32 34.20 1.13 -16.40
C THR A 32 34.13 1.99 -15.14
N ALA A 33 34.98 3.02 -15.08
CA ALA A 33 34.93 4.02 -14.03
C ALA A 33 33.52 4.63 -13.89
N THR A 34 33.14 4.91 -12.66
CA THR A 34 31.88 5.58 -12.33
C THR A 34 32.18 6.98 -11.77
N ALA A 35 31.18 7.86 -11.79
CA ALA A 35 31.23 9.18 -11.16
C ALA A 35 30.17 9.27 -10.05
N VAL A 36 30.39 10.15 -9.06
CA VAL A 36 29.34 10.46 -8.08
C VAL A 36 28.29 11.31 -8.80
N ALA A 37 27.09 10.75 -8.97
CA ALA A 37 25.97 11.42 -9.60
C ALA A 37 25.08 12.17 -8.60
N ALA A 38 25.05 11.73 -7.34
CA ALA A 38 24.39 12.44 -6.25
C ALA A 38 24.92 11.96 -4.89
N THR A 39 24.94 12.83 -3.89
CA THR A 39 25.15 12.43 -2.50
C THR A 39 23.80 12.44 -1.81
N LEU A 40 23.31 11.26 -1.42
CA LEU A 40 22.08 11.17 -0.65
C LEU A 40 22.43 11.36 0.82
N SER A 41 22.14 12.55 1.32
CA SER A 41 22.00 12.76 2.75
C SER A 41 20.57 12.35 3.11
N PRO A 42 20.33 11.51 4.13
CA PRO A 42 19.00 11.33 4.67
C PRO A 42 18.58 12.63 5.37
N LYS A 43 18.22 13.65 4.60
CA LYS A 43 17.43 14.76 5.10
C LYS A 43 16.04 14.16 5.28
N ARG A 44 15.72 13.79 6.52
CA ARG A 44 14.33 13.62 6.91
C ARG A 44 13.73 15.01 6.82
N GLU A 45 13.16 15.35 5.66
CA GLU A 45 12.31 16.52 5.60
C GLU A 45 11.25 16.33 6.68
N PRO A 46 11.07 17.31 7.59
CA PRO A 46 9.96 17.24 8.52
C PRO A 46 8.72 17.02 7.67
N ALA A 47 7.95 15.97 7.99
CA ALA A 47 6.75 15.66 7.25
C ALA A 47 5.93 16.93 7.15
N VAL A 48 5.82 17.49 5.95
CA VAL A 48 4.87 18.58 5.72
C VAL A 48 3.52 17.95 6.05
N PRO A 49 2.77 18.47 7.04
CA PRO A 49 1.47 17.93 7.35
C PRO A 49 0.65 18.04 6.08
N LEU A 50 0.44 16.91 5.40
CA LEU A 50 -0.54 16.86 4.33
C LEU A 50 -1.88 17.24 4.97
N PRO A 51 -2.72 18.04 4.29
CA PRO A 51 -4.08 18.22 4.74
C PRO A 51 -4.67 16.83 5.02
N PRO A 52 -5.41 16.65 6.12
CA PRO A 52 -5.96 15.35 6.46
C PRO A 52 -6.72 14.85 5.23
N PRO A 53 -6.48 13.60 4.78
CA PRO A 53 -7.24 13.05 3.67
C PRO A 53 -8.72 13.21 4.03
N THR A 54 -9.48 13.85 3.14
CA THR A 54 -10.90 14.10 3.36
C THR A 54 -11.70 12.80 3.42
N LEU A 55 -11.14 11.72 2.88
CA LEU A 55 -11.71 10.38 2.90
C LEU A 55 -11.11 9.55 4.03
N HIS A 56 -11.97 9.08 4.94
CA HIS A 56 -11.64 8.03 5.90
C HIS A 56 -11.84 6.67 5.23
N LEU A 57 -10.75 5.98 4.91
CA LEU A 57 -10.77 4.70 4.22
C LEU A 57 -10.17 3.60 5.10
N GLU A 58 -10.89 2.48 5.22
CA GLU A 58 -10.45 1.26 5.90
C GLU A 58 -10.66 0.07 4.95
N LEU A 59 -9.85 -0.99 5.09
CA LEU A 59 -10.00 -2.20 4.27
C LEU A 59 -10.36 -3.39 5.16
N LEU A 60 -11.31 -4.19 4.69
CA LEU A 60 -11.62 -5.52 5.24
C LEU A 60 -11.07 -6.59 4.28
N LEU A 61 -10.09 -7.34 4.74
CA LEU A 61 -9.47 -8.44 4.01
C LEU A 61 -10.05 -9.75 4.53
N ASP A 62 -11.01 -10.31 3.81
CA ASP A 62 -11.61 -11.59 4.17
C ASP A 62 -11.02 -12.74 3.35
N ASN A 63 -10.53 -13.77 4.04
CA ASN A 63 -10.09 -15.03 3.46
C ASN A 63 -9.00 -14.95 2.36
N ILE A 64 -8.14 -13.93 2.42
CA ILE A 64 -6.97 -13.81 1.54
C ILE A 64 -5.90 -14.83 1.94
N ARG A 65 -5.89 -15.96 1.23
CA ARG A 65 -4.98 -17.10 1.47
C ARG A 65 -3.49 -16.78 1.29
N SER A 66 -3.17 -15.92 0.33
CA SER A 66 -1.77 -15.59 0.02
C SER A 66 -1.23 -14.61 1.03
N ILE A 67 -0.36 -15.10 1.93
CA ILE A 67 0.36 -14.24 2.89
C ILE A 67 1.17 -13.13 2.20
N TYR A 68 1.67 -13.38 0.99
CA TYR A 68 2.38 -12.38 0.22
C TYR A 68 1.44 -11.28 -0.26
N ASN A 69 0.21 -11.62 -0.65
CA ASN A 69 -0.81 -10.64 -1.03
C ASN A 69 -1.27 -9.84 0.18
N VAL A 70 -1.43 -10.49 1.35
CA VAL A 70 -1.74 -9.76 2.59
C VAL A 70 -0.63 -8.75 2.90
N GLY A 71 0.65 -9.14 2.88
CA GLY A 71 1.75 -8.20 3.11
C GLY A 71 1.85 -7.10 2.03
N ALA A 72 1.55 -7.40 0.77
CA ALA A 72 1.48 -6.37 -0.27
C ALA A 72 0.34 -5.36 -0.01
N LEU A 73 -0.82 -5.83 0.49
CA LEU A 73 -1.94 -4.97 0.88
C LEU A 73 -1.58 -4.07 2.07
N PHE A 74 -0.80 -4.55 3.04
CA PHE A 74 -0.24 -3.68 4.10
C PHE A 74 0.57 -2.52 3.51
N ARG A 75 1.47 -2.82 2.57
CA ARG A 75 2.31 -1.80 1.91
C ARG A 75 1.48 -0.83 1.06
N THR A 76 0.48 -1.32 0.35
CA THR A 76 -0.44 -0.47 -0.42
C THR A 76 -1.27 0.41 0.50
N ALA A 77 -1.77 -0.12 1.63
CA ALA A 77 -2.57 0.61 2.60
C ALA A 77 -1.78 1.76 3.25
N ASP A 78 -0.54 1.49 3.64
CA ASP A 78 0.40 2.49 4.18
C ASP A 78 0.65 3.63 3.16
N GLY A 79 0.96 3.28 1.91
CA GLY A 79 1.18 4.27 0.85
C GLY A 79 -0.09 5.03 0.40
N ALA A 80 -1.27 4.44 0.58
CA ALA A 80 -2.55 5.03 0.18
C ALA A 80 -3.25 5.83 1.29
N GLY A 81 -2.67 5.87 2.50
CA GLY A 81 -3.25 6.59 3.64
C GLY A 81 -4.49 5.93 4.26
N VAL A 82 -4.68 4.63 4.04
CA VAL A 82 -5.71 3.81 4.70
C VAL A 82 -5.52 3.89 6.22
N LYS A 83 -6.61 4.00 6.97
CA LYS A 83 -6.58 4.19 8.42
C LYS A 83 -6.47 2.90 9.21
N HIS A 84 -7.09 1.84 8.70
CA HIS A 84 -7.14 0.56 9.40
C HIS A 84 -7.29 -0.63 8.44
N LEU A 85 -6.67 -1.75 8.78
CA LEU A 85 -6.83 -3.05 8.12
C LEU A 85 -7.56 -4.04 9.04
N HIS A 86 -8.76 -4.46 8.65
CA HIS A 86 -9.49 -5.54 9.32
C HIS A 86 -9.14 -6.86 8.62
N LEU A 87 -8.42 -7.73 9.29
CA LEU A 87 -8.09 -9.06 8.79
C LEU A 87 -9.15 -10.05 9.26
N ALA A 88 -9.61 -10.93 8.37
CA ALA A 88 -10.64 -11.90 8.71
C ALA A 88 -10.39 -13.31 8.14
N GLY A 89 -10.94 -14.30 8.84
CA GLY A 89 -10.91 -15.69 8.41
C GLY A 89 -9.49 -16.25 8.34
N ILE A 90 -9.13 -16.82 7.18
CA ILE A 90 -7.82 -17.46 6.95
C ILE A 90 -6.69 -16.49 6.57
N CYS A 91 -6.93 -15.17 6.61
CA CYS A 91 -5.87 -14.17 6.40
C CYS A 91 -4.74 -14.34 7.42
N ALA A 92 -3.50 -14.32 6.93
CA ALA A 92 -2.33 -14.26 7.81
C ALA A 92 -2.26 -12.91 8.55
N THR A 93 -1.90 -12.93 9.83
CA THR A 93 -1.67 -11.72 10.64
C THR A 93 -0.19 -11.32 10.63
N PRO A 94 0.14 -10.08 11.04
CA PRO A 94 1.52 -9.63 11.23
C PRO A 94 2.38 -10.49 12.17
N GLU A 95 1.77 -11.32 13.01
CA GLU A 95 2.48 -12.31 13.83
C GLU A 95 3.20 -13.39 12.99
N HIS A 96 2.80 -13.58 11.73
CA HIS A 96 3.42 -14.56 10.85
C HIS A 96 4.69 -13.98 10.16
N PRO A 97 5.89 -14.54 10.39
CA PRO A 97 7.17 -13.93 9.99
C PRO A 97 7.36 -13.75 8.47
N LYS A 98 6.70 -14.58 7.65
CA LYS A 98 6.72 -14.41 6.18
C LYS A 98 5.97 -13.16 5.69
N LEU A 99 5.03 -12.62 6.46
CA LEU A 99 4.28 -11.41 6.10
C LEU A 99 5.20 -10.18 6.12
N ALA A 100 6.01 -10.02 7.17
CA ALA A 100 6.94 -8.89 7.32
C ALA A 100 7.87 -8.71 6.10
N LYS A 101 8.28 -9.82 5.45
CA LYS A 101 9.13 -9.79 4.25
C LYS A 101 8.48 -9.08 3.07
N THR A 102 7.15 -9.10 2.95
CA THR A 102 6.43 -8.42 1.86
C THR A 102 5.81 -7.10 2.29
N ALA A 103 5.47 -6.95 3.58
CA ALA A 103 4.96 -5.70 4.12
C ALA A 103 6.04 -4.61 4.24
N LEU A 104 7.32 -4.99 4.32
CA LEU A 104 8.46 -4.06 4.36
C LEU A 104 8.35 -3.03 5.49
N GLY A 105 7.83 -3.43 6.66
CA GLY A 105 7.67 -2.59 7.84
C GLY A 105 6.31 -1.88 7.94
N ALA A 106 5.47 -1.94 6.90
CA ALA A 106 4.10 -1.41 6.94
C ALA A 106 3.23 -2.12 7.99
N ASP A 107 3.51 -3.40 8.25
CA ASP A 107 2.84 -4.22 9.27
C ASP A 107 3.03 -3.71 10.70
N SER A 108 4.09 -2.94 10.95
CA SER A 108 4.36 -2.30 12.25
C SER A 108 3.82 -0.88 12.38
N GLN A 109 3.50 -0.22 11.26
CA GLN A 109 3.07 1.18 11.21
C GLN A 109 1.54 1.31 11.05
N MET A 110 0.93 0.37 10.34
CA MET A 110 -0.50 0.36 10.09
C MET A 110 -1.28 -0.12 11.31
N SER A 111 -2.40 0.55 11.61
CA SER A 111 -3.40 0.01 12.52
C SER A 111 -4.10 -1.18 11.87
N TRP A 112 -4.27 -2.27 12.62
CA TRP A 112 -4.96 -3.46 12.14
C TRP A 112 -5.68 -4.20 13.28
N SER A 113 -6.64 -5.03 12.91
CA SER A 113 -7.39 -5.91 13.81
C SER A 113 -7.59 -7.27 13.14
N TYR A 114 -7.89 -8.29 13.93
CA TYR A 114 -8.24 -9.61 13.41
C TYR A 114 -9.58 -10.08 13.97
N SER A 115 -10.38 -10.71 13.12
CA SER A 115 -11.61 -11.41 13.47
C SER A 115 -11.63 -12.79 12.81
N ARG A 116 -12.33 -13.75 13.40
CA ARG A 116 -12.48 -15.07 12.75
C ARG A 116 -13.51 -15.06 11.61
N ASN A 117 -14.40 -14.07 11.58
CA ASN A 117 -15.50 -13.99 10.63
C ASN A 117 -15.57 -12.59 10.01
N GLY A 118 -15.32 -12.50 8.70
CA GLY A 118 -15.37 -11.24 7.96
C GLY A 118 -16.78 -10.66 7.89
N LEU A 119 -17.82 -11.50 7.86
CA LEU A 119 -19.21 -11.05 7.81
C LEU A 119 -19.60 -10.30 9.09
N ASP A 120 -19.24 -10.83 10.25
CA ASP A 120 -19.53 -10.17 11.54
C ASP A 120 -18.84 -8.81 11.61
N THR A 121 -17.60 -8.72 11.12
CA THR A 121 -16.86 -7.46 11.03
C THR A 121 -17.53 -6.49 10.07
N ALA A 122 -17.97 -6.95 8.90
CA ALA A 122 -18.69 -6.14 7.93
C ALA A 122 -20.01 -5.57 8.51
N VAL A 123 -20.81 -6.42 9.16
CA VAL A 123 -22.06 -6.00 9.82
C VAL A 123 -21.78 -4.94 10.89
N ARG A 124 -20.79 -5.18 11.76
CA ARG A 124 -20.39 -4.21 12.79
C ARG A 124 -19.94 -2.88 12.18
N LEU A 125 -19.16 -2.89 11.09
CA LEU A 125 -18.73 -1.66 10.42
C LEU A 125 -19.93 -0.90 9.84
N GLN A 126 -20.91 -1.58 9.26
CA GLN A 126 -22.16 -0.94 8.82
C GLN A 126 -22.92 -0.30 9.98
N GLU A 127 -23.02 -0.98 11.14
CA GLU A 127 -23.66 -0.44 12.34
C GLU A 127 -22.95 0.81 12.88
N LEU A 128 -21.63 0.88 12.70
CA LEU A 128 -20.81 2.05 13.02
C LEU A 128 -20.92 3.18 11.97
N GLY A 129 -21.75 3.01 10.94
CA GLY A 129 -22.01 4.02 9.92
C GLY A 129 -21.07 3.98 8.72
N TYR A 130 -20.23 2.95 8.59
CA TYR A 130 -19.40 2.79 7.39
C TYR A 130 -20.25 2.43 6.17
N HIS A 131 -19.90 3.02 5.03
CA HIS A 131 -20.38 2.56 3.74
C HIS A 131 -19.45 1.44 3.23
N LEU A 132 -19.99 0.24 3.03
CA LEU A 132 -19.21 -0.89 2.53
C LEU A 132 -19.23 -0.97 1.01
N TRP A 133 -18.02 -0.99 0.45
CA TRP A 133 -17.75 -1.23 -0.97
C TRP A 133 -17.07 -2.58 -1.11
N ALA A 134 -17.72 -3.51 -1.82
CA ALA A 134 -17.11 -4.80 -2.13
C ALA A 134 -16.42 -4.74 -3.49
N LEU A 135 -15.12 -5.03 -3.54
CA LEU A 135 -14.37 -5.12 -4.80
C LEU A 135 -14.41 -6.56 -5.31
N GLU A 136 -15.39 -6.88 -6.16
CA GLU A 136 -15.62 -8.26 -6.61
C GLU A 136 -16.31 -8.31 -7.98
N ASP A 137 -16.11 -9.41 -8.68
CA ASP A 137 -16.73 -9.72 -9.97
C ASP A 137 -18.06 -10.46 -9.79
N ALA A 138 -19.08 -9.80 -9.22
CA ALA A 138 -20.42 -10.37 -9.02
C ALA A 138 -21.49 -9.85 -10.01
N PRO A 139 -22.47 -10.65 -10.46
CA PRO A 139 -23.54 -10.15 -11.33
C PRO A 139 -24.20 -8.89 -10.73
N GLY A 140 -24.37 -7.85 -11.54
CA GLY A 140 -24.92 -6.56 -11.10
C GLY A 140 -23.92 -5.61 -10.44
N ALA A 141 -22.64 -5.97 -10.35
CA ALA A 141 -21.61 -5.04 -9.90
C ALA A 141 -21.36 -3.93 -10.95
N VAL A 142 -21.09 -2.73 -10.46
CA VAL A 142 -20.85 -1.53 -11.26
C VAL A 142 -19.35 -1.23 -11.37
N SER A 143 -18.90 -0.50 -12.38
CA SER A 143 -17.49 -0.11 -12.45
C SER A 143 -17.16 0.84 -11.29
N LEU A 144 -16.03 0.60 -10.61
CA LEU A 144 -15.52 1.55 -9.61
C LEU A 144 -15.31 2.95 -10.22
N PHE A 145 -15.00 3.02 -11.52
CA PHE A 145 -14.75 4.29 -12.21
C PHE A 145 -16.01 4.97 -12.73
N SER A 146 -17.17 4.32 -12.71
CA SER A 146 -18.44 4.92 -13.14
C SER A 146 -19.18 5.64 -12.00
N LEU A 147 -18.64 5.61 -10.79
CA LEU A 147 -19.24 6.25 -9.62
C LEU A 147 -19.02 7.75 -9.68
N SER A 148 -20.11 8.51 -9.56
CA SER A 148 -20.06 9.98 -9.57
C SER A 148 -19.82 10.55 -8.16
N GLU A 149 -19.21 11.73 -8.04
CA GLU A 149 -18.98 12.42 -6.75
C GLU A 149 -20.26 12.60 -5.91
N ARG A 150 -21.43 12.62 -6.56
CA ARG A 150 -22.74 12.76 -5.89
C ARG A 150 -23.16 11.50 -5.13
N GLU A 151 -22.68 10.32 -5.51
CA GLU A 151 -22.99 9.04 -4.85
C GLU A 151 -22.06 8.77 -3.66
N VAL A 152 -20.93 9.47 -3.60
CA VAL A 152 -19.94 9.38 -2.51
C VAL A 152 -20.28 10.34 -1.35
N GLY A 153 -21.04 11.41 -1.61
CA GLY A 153 -21.24 12.51 -0.66
C GLY A 153 -22.68 12.81 -0.18
N HIS A 154 -23.74 12.29 -0.81
CA HIS A 154 -25.11 12.58 -0.37
C HIS A 154 -25.70 11.47 0.50
N GLY A 155 -25.75 11.75 1.81
CA GLY A 155 -26.68 11.10 2.71
C GLY A 155 -28.13 11.24 2.21
N MET A 156 -28.94 10.27 2.64
CA MET A 156 -30.40 10.17 2.44
C MET A 156 -30.85 9.38 1.21
N GLY A 157 -31.14 8.09 1.42
CA GLY A 157 -32.24 7.43 0.73
C GLY A 157 -31.92 6.38 -0.33
N ARG A 158 -31.19 5.32 0.05
CA ARG A 158 -31.44 3.89 -0.27
C ARG A 158 -30.16 3.12 0.09
N ARG A 159 -30.28 2.06 0.88
CA ARG A 159 -29.17 1.16 1.21
C ARG A 159 -29.01 0.16 0.06
N PRO A 160 -27.90 0.21 -0.69
CA PRO A 160 -27.28 -1.04 -1.09
C PRO A 160 -25.79 -1.04 -0.73
N SER A 161 -25.30 -2.18 -0.26
CA SER A 161 -23.90 -2.55 -0.37
C SER A 161 -23.51 -2.47 -1.85
N HIS A 162 -22.68 -1.50 -2.22
CA HIS A 162 -22.25 -1.35 -3.61
C HIS A 162 -21.15 -2.39 -3.91
N PHE A 163 -21.42 -3.24 -4.90
CA PHE A 163 -20.42 -4.14 -5.49
C PHE A 163 -19.75 -3.41 -6.66
N ALA A 164 -18.45 -3.21 -6.57
CA ALA A 164 -17.65 -2.52 -7.57
C ALA A 164 -16.67 -3.49 -8.27
N ARG A 165 -16.58 -3.41 -9.59
CA ARG A 165 -15.63 -4.15 -10.44
C ARG A 165 -14.48 -3.26 -10.88
N ARG A 166 -13.30 -3.85 -11.07
CA ARG A 166 -12.15 -3.17 -11.68
C ARG A 166 -12.46 -2.98 -13.18
N GLY A 167 -12.47 -1.75 -13.66
CA GLY A 167 -12.68 -1.45 -15.08
C GLY A 167 -11.62 -2.14 -15.94
N GLN A 168 -12.06 -2.80 -17.02
CA GLN A 168 -11.20 -3.23 -18.12
C GLN A 168 -10.94 -2.06 -19.06
#